data_AF-A0A9D6J7D0-F1
#
_entry.id   AF-A0A9D6J7D0-F1
#
_cell.length_a   1.000
_cell.length_b   1.000
_cell.length_c   1.000
_cell.angle_alpha   90.00
_cell.angle_beta   90.00
_cell.angle_gamma   90.00
#
_symmetry.space_group_name_H-M   'P 1'
#
loop_
_entity.id
_entity.type
_entity.pdbx_description
1 polymer ?
#
loop_
_entity_poly.entity_id
_entity_poly.type
_entity_poly.pdbx_seq_one_letter_code
_entity_poly.pdbx_strand_id
1 'polypeptide(L)'
;MAKIANLSTAKYKCHFPACGGVCCKNGRPGLTLGEIDLIRDNLGKFVSLMRLPAQVRLKKNGFITKRVKEGRRTMAVVEGWCIFANEGCVLQKVGTSEGEKWKYKPHRCVLFPITTDIDETEWYVRQKGYKEESWDLFCLNRSQNEKIPATESLKEEINFFEKFCKG
;
A
#
# COMPACT_ATOMS: atom_id res chain seq x y z
N MET A 1 15.92 17.03 -3.74
CA MET A 1 14.96 16.26 -2.91
C MET A 1 13.74 15.95 -3.77
N ALA A 2 13.25 14.71 -3.73
CA ALA A 2 11.99 14.37 -4.41
C ALA A 2 10.84 15.21 -3.83
N LYS A 3 9.93 15.69 -4.68
CA LYS A 3 8.80 16.55 -4.30
C LYS A 3 7.48 15.86 -4.65
N ILE A 4 6.47 16.03 -3.80
CA ILE A 4 5.09 15.60 -4.07
C ILE A 4 4.34 16.78 -4.70
N ALA A 5 4.00 16.68 -5.99
CA ALA A 5 3.59 17.79 -6.84
C ALA A 5 2.34 18.54 -6.35
N ASN A 6 1.27 17.81 -6.00
CA ASN A 6 -0.03 18.38 -5.60
C ASN A 6 -0.26 18.43 -4.08
N LEU A 7 0.79 18.21 -3.26
CA LEU A 7 0.65 18.02 -1.81
C LEU A 7 -0.08 19.18 -1.11
N SER A 8 0.20 20.43 -1.50
CA SER A 8 -0.40 21.63 -0.91
C SER A 8 -1.91 21.78 -1.17
N THR A 9 -2.47 21.05 -2.14
CA THR A 9 -3.89 21.16 -2.54
C THR A 9 -4.65 19.85 -2.39
N ALA A 10 -3.94 18.74 -2.21
CA ALA A 10 -4.53 17.42 -2.04
C ALA A 10 -5.24 17.29 -0.69
N LYS A 11 -6.31 16.48 -0.67
CA LYS A 11 -7.04 16.16 0.55
C LYS A 11 -7.18 14.65 0.68
N TYR A 12 -7.00 14.13 1.88
CA TYR A 12 -7.08 12.69 2.10
C TYR A 12 -7.46 12.38 3.54
N LYS A 13 -8.22 11.30 3.73
CA LYS A 13 -8.43 10.70 5.04
C LYS A 13 -8.41 9.18 4.90
N CYS A 14 -7.63 8.51 5.73
CA CYS A 14 -7.77 7.07 5.91
C CYS A 14 -9.04 6.79 6.72
N HIS A 15 -9.88 5.87 6.24
CA HIS A 15 -11.13 5.48 6.89
C HIS A 15 -11.07 4.05 7.48
N PHE A 16 -9.88 3.49 7.66
CA PHE A 16 -9.74 2.21 8.35
C PHE A 16 -10.03 2.40 9.87
N PRO A 17 -10.74 1.49 10.55
CA PRO A 17 -11.21 0.17 10.07
C PRO A 17 -12.55 0.19 9.31
N ALA A 18 -13.30 1.29 9.33
CA ALA A 18 -14.63 1.38 8.72
C ALA A 18 -14.66 1.04 7.21
N CYS A 19 -13.57 1.29 6.48
CA CYS A 19 -13.44 0.94 5.06
C CYS A 19 -13.17 -0.54 4.78
N GLY A 20 -13.03 -1.38 5.83
CA GLY A 20 -12.71 -2.80 5.73
C GLY A 20 -11.33 -3.10 5.11
N GLY A 21 -10.48 -2.09 4.96
CA GLY A 21 -9.20 -2.23 4.25
C GLY A 21 -9.36 -2.35 2.74
N VAL A 22 -10.30 -1.63 2.12
CA VAL A 22 -10.54 -1.65 0.66
C VAL A 22 -9.28 -1.46 -0.19
N CYS A 23 -8.25 -0.76 0.30
CA CYS A 23 -6.95 -0.67 -0.37
C CYS A 23 -6.25 -2.02 -0.53
N CYS A 24 -6.52 -3.01 0.34
CA CYS A 24 -6.05 -4.39 0.21
C CYS A 24 -6.93 -5.24 -0.72
N LYS A 25 -8.21 -4.90 -0.90
CA LYS A 25 -9.08 -5.52 -1.92
C LYS A 25 -8.59 -5.18 -3.33
N ASN A 26 -8.23 -3.91 -3.46
CA ASN A 26 -7.92 -3.26 -4.72
C ASN A 26 -6.41 -3.28 -5.04
N GLY A 27 -5.57 -3.37 -4.03
CA GLY A 27 -4.12 -3.27 -4.15
C GLY A 27 -3.46 -4.51 -4.76
N ARG A 28 -2.65 -4.27 -5.80
CA ARG A 28 -1.70 -5.24 -6.36
C ARG A 28 -0.33 -4.57 -6.54
N PRO A 29 0.32 -4.15 -5.44
CA PRO A 29 1.58 -3.42 -5.54
C PRO A 29 2.63 -4.28 -6.25
N GLY A 30 3.40 -3.65 -7.13
CA GLY A 30 4.68 -4.20 -7.58
C GLY A 30 5.68 -4.10 -6.43
N LEU A 31 6.45 -5.17 -6.21
CA LEU A 31 7.44 -5.25 -5.12
C LEU A 31 8.85 -5.19 -5.68
N THR A 32 9.74 -4.52 -4.94
CA THR A 32 11.19 -4.60 -5.15
C THR A 32 11.72 -5.96 -4.70
N LEU A 33 12.94 -6.34 -5.15
CA LEU A 33 13.55 -7.60 -4.72
C LEU A 33 13.75 -7.65 -3.20
N GLY A 34 14.26 -6.57 -2.59
CA GLY A 34 14.45 -6.49 -1.14
C GLY A 34 13.15 -6.65 -0.34
N GLU A 35 12.02 -6.11 -0.81
CA GLU A 35 10.72 -6.32 -0.15
C GLU A 35 10.24 -7.77 -0.28
N ILE A 36 10.50 -8.41 -1.43
CA ILE A 36 10.16 -9.82 -1.62
C ILE A 36 11.00 -10.67 -0.66
N ASP A 37 12.29 -10.43 -0.57
CA ASP A 37 13.19 -11.21 0.29
C ASP A 37 12.83 -11.00 1.76
N LEU A 38 12.60 -9.75 2.19
CA LEU A 38 12.17 -9.43 3.55
C LEU A 38 10.88 -10.15 3.96
N ILE A 39 9.86 -10.16 3.08
CA ILE A 39 8.60 -10.87 3.35
C ILE A 39 8.84 -12.38 3.36
N ARG A 40 9.66 -12.90 2.42
CA ARG A 40 9.96 -14.33 2.30
C ARG A 40 10.62 -14.87 3.58
N ASP A 41 11.63 -14.17 4.07
CA ASP A 41 12.43 -14.56 5.23
C ASP A 41 11.62 -14.54 6.53
N ASN A 42 10.49 -13.83 6.53
CA ASN A 42 9.62 -13.67 7.68
C ASN A 42 8.25 -14.37 7.52
N LEU A 43 8.06 -15.21 6.50
CA LEU A 43 6.76 -15.84 6.22
C LEU A 43 6.16 -16.56 7.42
N GLY A 44 6.99 -17.23 8.24
CA GLY A 44 6.55 -17.94 9.44
C GLY A 44 5.77 -17.07 10.43
N LYS A 45 6.01 -15.76 10.44
CA LYS A 45 5.29 -14.79 11.28
C LYS A 45 3.89 -14.46 10.76
N PHE A 46 3.65 -14.63 9.46
CA PHE A 46 2.43 -14.20 8.79
C PHE A 46 1.43 -15.33 8.58
N VAL A 47 1.91 -16.56 8.32
CA VAL A 47 1.06 -17.64 7.79
C VAL A 47 -0.16 -17.91 8.66
N SER A 48 0.01 -18.06 9.98
CA SER A 48 -1.10 -18.35 10.90
C SER A 48 -2.14 -17.23 10.98
N LEU A 49 -1.75 -16.00 10.64
CA LEU A 49 -2.61 -14.82 10.67
C LEU A 49 -3.30 -14.56 9.32
N MET A 50 -2.94 -15.30 8.26
CA MET A 50 -3.55 -15.17 6.94
C MET A 50 -4.88 -15.93 6.88
N ARG A 51 -5.79 -15.52 5.99
CA ARG A 51 -7.01 -16.29 5.69
C ARG A 51 -6.65 -17.67 5.14
N LEU A 52 -7.44 -18.70 5.43
CA LEU A 52 -7.18 -20.08 5.00
C LEU A 52 -6.93 -20.21 3.47
N PRO A 53 -7.74 -19.60 2.57
CA PRO A 53 -7.46 -19.66 1.13
C PRO A 53 -6.11 -19.04 0.74
N ALA A 54 -5.69 -18.00 1.47
CA ALA A 54 -4.41 -17.34 1.25
C ALA A 54 -3.23 -18.21 1.70
N GLN A 55 -3.37 -18.95 2.80
CA GLN A 55 -2.38 -19.93 3.25
C GLN A 55 -2.19 -21.05 2.21
N VAL A 56 -3.29 -21.57 1.67
CA VAL A 56 -3.26 -22.59 0.60
C VAL A 56 -2.57 -22.05 -0.65
N ARG A 57 -2.91 -20.83 -1.08
CA ARG A 57 -2.26 -20.16 -2.22
C ARG A 57 -0.76 -19.94 -1.97
N LEU A 58 -0.38 -19.54 -0.76
CA LEU A 58 1.01 -19.32 -0.37
C LEU A 58 1.80 -20.62 -0.50
N LYS A 59 1.29 -21.73 0.04
CA LYS A 59 1.95 -23.04 -0.02
C LYS A 59 2.14 -23.54 -1.45
N LYS A 60 1.13 -23.37 -2.30
CA LYS A 60 1.15 -23.91 -3.68
C LYS A 60 1.97 -23.04 -4.65
N ASN A 61 1.94 -21.72 -4.48
CA ASN A 61 2.39 -20.79 -5.52
C ASN A 61 3.10 -19.53 -4.97
N GLY A 62 3.40 -19.46 -3.67
CA GLY A 62 4.03 -18.29 -3.03
C GLY A 62 3.09 -17.08 -2.87
N PHE A 63 3.65 -15.90 -2.57
CA PHE A 63 2.89 -14.64 -2.43
C PHE A 63 3.08 -13.66 -3.60
N ILE A 64 3.89 -14.02 -4.59
CA ILE A 64 4.17 -13.22 -5.80
C ILE A 64 3.51 -13.89 -7.02
N THR A 65 3.12 -13.09 -8.00
CA THR A 65 2.55 -13.59 -9.26
C THR A 65 3.51 -13.41 -10.44
N LYS A 66 3.16 -13.94 -11.61
CA LYS A 66 3.86 -13.67 -12.87
C LYS A 66 3.56 -12.29 -13.47
N ARG A 67 2.49 -11.63 -13.02
CA ARG A 67 2.09 -10.32 -13.51
C ARG A 67 3.15 -9.28 -13.13
N VAL A 68 3.43 -8.38 -14.07
CA VAL A 68 4.35 -7.26 -13.92
C VAL A 68 3.55 -5.96 -13.96
N LYS A 69 3.90 -5.02 -13.08
CA LYS A 69 3.43 -3.63 -13.07
C LYS A 69 4.63 -2.74 -12.80
N GLU A 70 4.86 -1.72 -13.63
CA GLU A 70 6.00 -0.79 -13.46
C GLU A 70 7.34 -1.57 -13.34
N GLY A 71 7.55 -2.55 -14.22
CA GLY A 71 8.74 -3.42 -14.21
C GLY A 71 8.83 -4.43 -13.05
N ARG A 72 7.90 -4.42 -12.09
CA ARG A 72 7.97 -5.21 -10.85
C ARG A 72 6.91 -6.31 -10.79
N ARG A 73 7.28 -7.45 -10.21
CA ARG A 73 6.34 -8.56 -9.96
C ARG A 73 5.33 -8.15 -8.88
N THR A 74 4.06 -8.48 -9.08
CA THR A 74 3.01 -8.02 -8.16
C THR A 74 2.69 -9.04 -7.07
N MET A 75 2.26 -8.50 -5.93
CA MET A 75 1.64 -9.26 -4.84
C MET A 75 0.45 -10.10 -5.34
N ALA A 76 0.28 -11.30 -4.78
CA ALA A 76 -0.82 -12.19 -5.09
C ALA A 76 -2.15 -11.70 -4.49
N VAL A 77 -3.22 -12.06 -5.19
CA VAL A 77 -4.61 -11.81 -4.78
C VAL A 77 -5.34 -13.14 -4.70
N VAL A 78 -6.12 -13.31 -3.64
CA VAL A 78 -6.94 -14.48 -3.36
C VAL A 78 -8.35 -14.00 -3.06
N GLU A 79 -9.32 -14.46 -3.86
CA GLU A 79 -10.74 -14.09 -3.72
C GLU A 79 -10.97 -12.57 -3.72
N GLY A 80 -10.24 -11.86 -4.58
CA GLY A 80 -10.37 -10.41 -4.71
C GLY A 80 -9.69 -9.61 -3.60
N TRP A 81 -8.89 -10.23 -2.72
CA TRP A 81 -8.09 -9.53 -1.71
C TRP A 81 -6.61 -9.85 -1.81
N CYS A 82 -5.73 -8.90 -1.46
CA CYS A 82 -4.32 -9.14 -1.23
C CYS A 82 -4.11 -10.39 -0.35
N ILE A 83 -3.12 -11.21 -0.68
CA ILE A 83 -2.83 -12.46 0.03
C ILE A 83 -2.58 -12.24 1.54
N PHE A 84 -2.08 -11.07 1.94
CA PHE A 84 -1.88 -10.68 3.34
C PHE A 84 -3.05 -9.92 3.97
N ALA A 85 -4.23 -9.93 3.33
CA ALA A 85 -5.44 -9.32 3.88
C ALA A 85 -6.17 -10.29 4.82
N ASN A 86 -6.35 -9.87 6.07
CA ASN A 86 -7.22 -10.51 7.05
C ASN A 86 -7.64 -9.45 8.09
N GLU A 87 -8.86 -8.91 7.96
CA GLU A 87 -9.39 -7.81 8.79
C GLU A 87 -8.39 -6.65 8.93
N GLY A 88 -7.87 -6.18 7.80
CA GLY A 88 -6.69 -5.32 7.72
C GLY A 88 -5.47 -6.05 7.15
N CYS A 89 -4.30 -5.42 7.25
CA CYS A 89 -3.06 -5.91 6.66
C CYS A 89 -2.25 -6.72 7.68
N VAL A 90 -2.06 -8.02 7.44
CA VAL A 90 -1.27 -8.92 8.30
C VAL A 90 0.16 -8.40 8.49
N LEU A 91 0.81 -7.93 7.42
CA LEU A 91 2.17 -7.38 7.49
C LEU A 91 2.27 -6.19 8.44
N GLN A 92 1.24 -5.34 8.46
CA GLN A 92 1.16 -4.21 9.40
C GLN A 92 0.85 -4.68 10.82
N LYS A 93 -0.06 -5.64 11.00
CA LYS A 93 -0.39 -6.19 12.33
C LYS A 93 0.87 -6.75 13.01
N VAL A 94 1.65 -7.55 12.27
CA VAL A 94 2.91 -8.10 12.80
C VAL A 94 3.93 -7.00 13.07
N GLY A 95 4.16 -6.08 12.11
CA GLY A 95 5.07 -4.95 12.33
C GLY A 95 4.71 -4.13 13.57
N THR A 96 3.43 -3.81 13.75
CA THR A 96 2.94 -3.07 14.94
C THR A 96 3.20 -3.85 16.22
N SER A 97 2.95 -5.16 16.23
CA SER A 97 3.23 -6.00 17.42
C SER A 97 4.71 -6.08 17.78
N GLU A 98 5.60 -5.82 16.81
CA GLU A 98 7.06 -5.78 17.00
C GLU A 98 7.59 -4.34 17.24
N GLY A 99 6.71 -3.34 17.35
CA GLY A 99 7.08 -1.94 17.57
C GLY A 99 7.39 -1.13 16.31
N GLU A 100 7.38 -1.75 15.13
CA GLU A 100 7.67 -1.10 13.85
C GLU A 100 6.55 -1.36 12.83
N LYS A 101 5.49 -0.54 12.87
CA LYS A 101 4.25 -0.73 12.10
C LYS A 101 4.43 -1.00 10.59
N TRP A 102 5.51 -0.51 9.99
CA TRP A 102 5.77 -0.61 8.56
C TRP A 102 6.90 -1.56 8.18
N LYS A 103 7.52 -2.23 9.15
CA LYS A 103 8.67 -3.11 8.98
C LYS A 103 8.54 -4.05 7.79
N TYR A 104 7.39 -4.68 7.62
CA TYR A 104 7.13 -5.67 6.56
C TYR A 104 6.25 -5.16 5.43
N LYS A 105 5.74 -3.93 5.52
CA LYS A 105 4.84 -3.40 4.49
C LYS A 105 5.66 -2.95 3.27
N PRO A 106 5.23 -3.30 2.05
CA PRO A 106 5.81 -2.70 0.86
C PRO A 106 5.68 -1.18 0.87
N HIS A 107 6.69 -0.45 0.38
CA HIS A 107 6.71 1.01 0.29
C HIS A 107 5.47 1.53 -0.45
N ARG A 108 5.04 0.90 -1.56
CA ARG A 108 3.81 1.29 -2.27
C ARG A 108 2.54 1.17 -1.41
N CYS A 109 2.53 0.27 -0.43
CA CYS A 109 1.44 0.15 0.53
C CYS A 109 1.56 1.14 1.69
N VAL A 110 2.79 1.47 2.11
CA VAL A 110 3.04 2.50 3.13
C VAL A 110 2.65 3.87 2.59
N LEU A 111 3.14 4.20 1.39
CA LEU A 111 3.00 5.51 0.78
C LEU A 111 1.58 5.82 0.29
N PHE A 112 0.70 4.83 0.11
CA PHE A 112 -0.66 5.09 -0.38
C PHE A 112 -1.38 6.15 0.47
N PRO A 113 -1.91 7.23 -0.13
CA PRO A 113 -2.18 7.45 -1.56
C PRO A 113 -1.09 8.20 -2.34
N ILE A 114 0.06 8.51 -1.74
CA ILE A 114 1.24 9.05 -2.41
C ILE A 114 1.76 7.98 -3.39
N THR A 115 1.94 8.36 -4.65
CA THR A 115 2.40 7.46 -5.72
C THR A 115 3.25 8.23 -6.72
N THR A 116 3.91 7.52 -7.61
CA THR A 116 4.49 8.08 -8.83
C THR A 116 3.55 7.92 -10.02
N ASP A 117 3.84 8.65 -11.09
CA ASP A 117 3.40 8.30 -12.44
C ASP A 117 4.05 6.99 -12.93
N ILE A 118 3.65 6.54 -14.12
CA ILE A 118 4.09 5.25 -14.67
C ILE A 118 5.60 5.23 -14.95
N ASP A 119 6.16 6.39 -15.31
CA ASP A 119 7.58 6.57 -15.62
C ASP A 119 8.44 6.87 -14.38
N GLU A 120 7.81 6.88 -13.19
CA GLU A 120 8.44 7.15 -11.89
C GLU A 120 9.15 8.53 -11.80
N THR A 121 8.71 9.51 -12.61
CA THR A 121 9.32 10.84 -12.71
C THR A 121 8.73 11.86 -11.76
N GLU A 122 7.44 11.72 -11.41
CA GLU A 122 6.75 12.70 -10.56
C GLU A 122 5.91 12.02 -9.48
N TRP A 123 6.15 12.41 -8.23
CA TRP A 123 5.35 11.98 -7.09
C TRP A 123 4.13 12.88 -6.90
N TYR A 124 2.99 12.30 -6.56
CA TYR A 124 1.75 13.02 -6.28
C TYR A 124 0.85 12.24 -5.32
N VAL A 125 -0.08 12.95 -4.68
CA VAL A 125 -1.16 12.37 -3.89
C VAL A 125 -2.30 12.01 -4.84
N ARG A 126 -2.67 10.73 -4.92
CA ARG A 126 -3.82 10.29 -5.75
C ARG A 126 -5.10 10.98 -5.30
N GLN A 127 -5.92 11.44 -6.25
CA GLN A 127 -7.23 12.05 -6.02
C GLN A 127 -8.18 11.60 -7.14
N LYS A 128 -9.46 11.42 -6.84
CA LYS A 128 -10.49 11.12 -7.85
C LYS A 128 -10.45 12.17 -8.97
N GLY A 129 -10.31 11.74 -10.22
CA GLY A 129 -10.23 12.61 -11.41
C GLY A 129 -8.87 13.31 -11.63
N TYR A 130 -7.90 13.18 -10.72
CA TYR A 130 -6.56 13.70 -10.93
C TYR A 130 -5.74 12.72 -11.77
N LYS A 131 -5.10 13.19 -12.86
CA LYS A 131 -4.40 12.33 -13.83
C LYS A 131 -5.24 11.13 -14.31
N GLU A 132 -6.52 11.36 -14.60
CA GLU A 132 -7.47 10.34 -15.09
C GLU A 132 -7.64 9.12 -14.17
N GLU A 133 -7.43 9.32 -12.86
CA GLU A 133 -7.60 8.29 -11.83
C GLU A 133 -8.98 7.61 -11.90
N SER A 134 -9.00 6.34 -12.31
CA SER A 134 -10.21 5.55 -12.54
C SER A 134 -10.75 4.83 -11.30
N TRP A 135 -10.07 4.93 -10.16
CA TRP A 135 -10.43 4.18 -8.96
C TRP A 135 -11.52 4.90 -8.17
N ASP A 136 -12.63 4.21 -7.90
CA ASP A 136 -13.71 4.73 -7.07
C ASP A 136 -13.47 4.47 -5.57
N LEU A 137 -12.25 4.81 -5.11
CA LEU A 137 -11.94 4.78 -3.68
C LEU A 137 -12.44 6.08 -3.04
N PHE A 138 -13.45 5.98 -2.19
CA PHE A 138 -14.04 7.14 -1.50
C PHE A 138 -13.03 7.95 -0.67
N CYS A 139 -11.96 7.31 -0.17
CA CYS A 139 -10.87 8.00 0.53
C CYS A 139 -10.02 8.91 -0.38
N LEU A 140 -10.07 8.71 -1.69
CA LEU A 140 -9.45 9.58 -2.70
C LEU A 140 -10.43 10.66 -3.21
N ASN A 141 -11.71 10.58 -2.85
CA ASN A 141 -12.71 11.54 -3.27
C ASN A 141 -12.59 12.81 -2.42
N ARG A 142 -12.21 13.91 -3.08
CA ARG A 142 -11.96 15.18 -2.41
C ARG A 142 -13.22 15.77 -1.76
N SER A 143 -14.40 15.57 -2.35
CA SER A 143 -15.67 16.06 -1.78
C SER A 143 -16.08 15.33 -0.49
N GLN A 144 -15.55 14.12 -0.27
CA GLN A 144 -15.79 13.35 0.95
C GLN A 144 -14.80 13.71 2.08
N ASN A 145 -13.73 14.45 1.76
CA ASN A 145 -12.62 14.73 2.67
C ASN A 145 -12.27 16.23 2.71
N GLU A 146 -13.22 17.11 2.43
CA GLU A 146 -12.97 18.53 2.14
C GLU A 146 -12.24 19.30 3.23
N LYS A 147 -12.26 18.84 4.48
CA LYS A 147 -11.68 19.56 5.63
C LYS A 147 -10.33 19.02 6.08
N ILE A 148 -9.75 18.03 5.40
CA ILE A 148 -8.54 17.35 5.86
C ILE A 148 -7.43 17.46 4.81
N PRO A 149 -6.51 18.44 4.97
CA PRO A 149 -5.34 18.58 4.12
C PRO A 149 -4.47 17.33 4.14
N ALA A 150 -3.96 16.92 2.98
CA ALA A 150 -3.05 15.78 2.86
C ALA A 150 -1.74 16.00 3.64
N THR A 151 -1.28 17.25 3.76
CA THR A 151 -0.10 17.62 4.57
C THR A 151 -0.23 17.23 6.04
N GLU A 152 -1.45 17.21 6.56
CA GLU A 152 -1.72 16.84 7.96
C GLU A 152 -2.00 15.34 8.07
N SER A 153 -2.89 14.82 7.23
CA SER A 153 -3.34 13.42 7.32
C SER A 153 -2.33 12.39 6.83
N LEU A 154 -1.36 12.79 6.02
CA LEU A 154 -0.28 11.92 5.51
C LEU A 154 1.07 12.22 6.15
N LYS A 155 1.09 12.88 7.32
CA LYS A 155 2.35 13.30 7.97
C LYS A 155 3.35 12.14 8.13
N GLU A 156 2.87 10.97 8.51
CA GLU A 156 3.75 9.81 8.68
C GLU A 156 4.25 9.29 7.33
N GLU A 157 3.39 9.20 6.32
CA GLU A 157 3.73 8.75 4.98
C GLU A 157 4.69 9.71 4.28
N ILE A 158 4.55 11.02 4.51
CA ILE A 158 5.50 12.05 4.05
C ILE A 158 6.86 11.85 4.73
N ASN A 159 6.90 11.60 6.03
CA ASN A 159 8.15 11.30 6.73
C ASN A 159 8.81 10.01 6.19
N PHE A 160 8.02 8.99 5.83
CA PHE A 160 8.52 7.80 5.18
C PHE A 160 9.05 8.09 3.78
N PHE A 161 8.30 8.85 2.98
CA PHE A 161 8.69 9.30 1.64
C PHE A 161 10.03 10.02 1.65
N GLU A 162 10.23 10.96 2.56
CA GLU A 162 11.48 11.71 2.67
C GLU A 162 12.67 10.80 2.98
N LYS A 163 12.48 9.78 3.82
CA LYS A 163 13.54 8.78 4.11
C LYS A 163 13.80 7.89 2.90
N PHE A 164 12.73 7.42 2.25
CA PHE A 164 12.79 6.55 1.08
C PHE A 164 13.51 7.21 -0.09
N CYS A 165 13.31 8.51 -0.33
CA CYS A 165 13.96 9.24 -1.43
C CYS A 165 15.36 9.80 -1.09
N LYS A 166 15.82 9.68 0.17
CA LYS A 166 17.18 10.07 0.58
C LYS A 166 18.18 8.91 0.53
N GLY A 167 17.69 7.67 0.58
CA GLY A 167 18.48 6.46 0.33
C GLY A 167 18.56 6.16 -1.15
#